data_AF-K9YMK5-F1
#
_entry.id   AF-K9YMK5-F1
#
_cell.length_a   1.000
_cell.length_b   1.000
_cell.length_c   1.000
_cell.angle_alpha   90.00
_cell.angle_beta   90.00
_cell.angle_gamma   90.00
#
_symmetry.space_group_name_H-M   'P 1'
#
loop_
_entity.id
_entity.type
_entity.pdbx_description
1 polymer ?
#
loop_
_entity_poly.entity_id
_entity_poly.type
_entity_poly.pdbx_seq_one_letter_code
_entity_poly.pdbx_strand_id
1 'polypeptide(L)'
;MPKSIVNNRQELDINLPLVLLFSTLLTVAIYTLLLPFRDTYLGVLLIDRGITQYLVVFISCFVITSSLDKLTKIRTELQSLRKIDIPSHISFDNPKSVQIKQMYEYFSESGKLVDNRLSRVLSAYIHSGSRKASSELALDDSSFYLSASESSYSFPRILVWAIPLLGFIGTVLGISQAVSGFSGFLDSASEVDQIRDGIGTVTSGLAVAFDTTLLALLLSVVVMIPLVLVERLESQLLLQIDIFINDKLLPRFRDKKSKSSPSLDKDTISKTINQAIKESLPTPEELIQPAEMYAREAAQNLLKEFLHQFNQIQSQESELVEGIKEVNQIILTDREKIIQSYQEQQNFNATLVDDIKTIITQIKEQNNISKTELEQQIGTFKNQLENIVSLLDKKIDSLQKSSEQIAELSKLENSFNGIVRALESAGKMENSLSLIQEQITLLQPVIKDLSKPRVVRLVEQIDQ
;
A
#
# COMPACT_ATOMS: atom_id res chain seq x y z
N MET A 1 -39.67 -21.13 -13.10
CA MET A 1 -38.75 -20.98 -11.96
C MET A 1 -37.56 -20.18 -12.45
N PRO A 2 -37.40 -18.90 -12.06
CA PRO A 2 -36.17 -18.20 -12.38
C PRO A 2 -35.05 -18.81 -11.53
N LYS A 3 -33.94 -19.13 -12.18
CA LYS A 3 -32.73 -19.64 -11.54
C LYS A 3 -32.36 -18.67 -10.43
N SER A 4 -32.30 -19.14 -9.19
CA SER A 4 -31.69 -18.39 -8.10
C SER A 4 -30.26 -18.08 -8.53
N ILE A 5 -30.02 -16.84 -8.94
CA ILE A 5 -28.66 -16.31 -9.07
C ILE A 5 -28.08 -16.50 -7.68
N VAL A 6 -27.15 -17.44 -7.58
CA VAL A 6 -26.42 -17.72 -6.34
C VAL A 6 -25.93 -16.36 -5.85
N ASN A 7 -26.23 -16.06 -4.59
CA ASN A 7 -25.97 -14.81 -3.89
C ASN A 7 -24.46 -14.58 -3.72
N ASN A 8 -23.75 -14.50 -4.85
CA ASN A 8 -22.32 -14.36 -4.95
C ASN A 8 -21.99 -12.88 -4.85
N ARG A 9 -20.94 -12.55 -4.09
CA ARG A 9 -20.46 -11.17 -3.98
C ARG A 9 -20.06 -10.72 -5.38
N GLN A 10 -20.72 -9.70 -5.91
CA GLN A 10 -20.46 -9.23 -7.27
C GLN A 10 -19.41 -8.13 -7.21
N GLU A 11 -18.18 -8.48 -7.54
CA GLU A 11 -17.03 -7.58 -7.52
C GLU A 11 -17.01 -6.73 -8.79
N LEU A 12 -16.48 -5.51 -8.70
CA LEU A 12 -16.21 -4.64 -9.85
C LEU A 12 -14.92 -5.07 -10.55
N ASP A 13 -14.77 -6.36 -10.82
CA ASP A 13 -13.54 -6.90 -11.38
C ASP A 13 -13.30 -6.42 -12.80
N ILE A 14 -12.02 -6.36 -13.15
CA ILE A 14 -11.59 -6.07 -14.51
C ILE A 14 -11.81 -7.33 -15.34
N ASN A 15 -12.55 -7.20 -16.44
CA ASN A 15 -12.72 -8.32 -17.37
C ASN A 15 -11.44 -8.51 -18.18
N LEU A 16 -10.47 -9.22 -17.61
CA LEU A 16 -9.13 -9.39 -18.17
C LEU A 16 -9.11 -9.78 -19.67
N PRO A 17 -9.91 -10.75 -20.16
CA PRO A 17 -9.88 -11.11 -21.59
C PRO A 17 -10.39 -9.99 -22.50
N LEU A 18 -11.40 -9.23 -22.06
CA LEU A 18 -11.92 -8.09 -22.82
C LEU A 18 -10.90 -6.94 -22.84
N VAL A 19 -10.30 -6.63 -21.69
CA VAL A 19 -9.26 -5.60 -21.60
C VAL A 19 -8.05 -5.96 -22.45
N LEU A 20 -7.64 -7.23 -22.46
CA LEU A 20 -6.54 -7.70 -23.31
C LEU A 20 -6.87 -7.57 -24.81
N LEU A 21 -8.10 -7.93 -25.21
CA LEU A 21 -8.56 -7.78 -26.59
C LEU A 21 -8.60 -6.30 -27.01
N PHE A 22 -9.23 -5.43 -26.22
CA PHE A 22 -9.33 -4.00 -26.54
C PHE A 22 -7.98 -3.29 -26.49
N SER A 23 -7.09 -3.63 -25.56
CA SER A 23 -5.75 -3.04 -25.51
C SER A 23 -4.89 -3.44 -26.70
N THR A 24 -4.99 -4.70 -27.14
CA THR A 24 -4.34 -5.17 -28.37
C THR A 24 -4.89 -4.43 -29.59
N LEU A 25 -6.21 -4.33 -29.73
CA LEU A 25 -6.86 -3.59 -30.83
C LEU A 25 -6.47 -2.11 -30.83
N LEU A 26 -6.45 -1.47 -29.66
CA LEU A 26 -6.05 -0.07 -29.52
C LEU A 26 -4.58 0.13 -29.91
N THR A 27 -3.71 -0.78 -29.49
CA THR A 27 -2.28 -0.75 -29.85
C THR A 27 -2.09 -0.88 -31.36
N VAL A 28 -2.76 -1.85 -31.99
CA VAL A 28 -2.73 -2.04 -33.45
C VAL A 28 -3.29 -0.81 -34.17
N ALA A 29 -4.38 -0.23 -33.66
CA ALA A 29 -4.97 0.98 -34.23
C ALA A 29 -4.01 2.18 -34.18
N ILE A 30 -3.31 2.38 -33.05
CA ILE A 30 -2.29 3.44 -32.90
C ILE A 30 -1.19 3.25 -33.94
N TYR A 31 -0.63 2.05 -34.06
CA TYR A 31 0.43 1.79 -35.04
C TYR A 31 -0.04 1.89 -36.49
N THR A 32 -1.27 1.42 -36.79
CA THR A 32 -1.86 1.54 -38.13
C THR A 32 -2.07 3.00 -38.53
N LEU A 33 -2.50 3.84 -37.59
CA LEU A 33 -2.70 5.27 -37.80
C LEU A 33 -1.36 6.03 -37.94
N LEU A 34 -0.29 5.53 -37.32
CA LEU A 34 1.07 6.08 -37.43
C LEU A 34 1.81 5.68 -38.72
N LEU A 35 1.42 4.59 -39.41
CA LEU A 35 2.04 4.17 -40.67
C LEU A 35 2.15 5.28 -41.74
N PRO A 36 1.11 6.09 -42.05
CA PRO A 36 1.22 7.19 -43.01
C PRO A 36 2.11 8.35 -42.52
N PHE A 37 2.42 8.41 -41.23
CA PHE A 37 3.23 9.46 -40.61
C PHE A 37 4.59 8.95 -40.12
N ARG A 38 5.10 7.86 -40.71
CA ARG A 38 6.35 7.23 -40.27
C ARG A 38 7.54 8.18 -40.28
N ASP A 39 7.60 9.10 -41.25
CA ASP A 39 8.70 10.07 -41.38
C ASP A 39 8.62 11.23 -40.37
N THR A 40 7.53 11.35 -39.63
CA THR A 40 7.42 12.35 -38.54
C THR A 40 8.22 11.92 -37.33
N TYR A 41 8.65 12.87 -36.49
CA TYR A 41 9.37 12.57 -35.24
C TYR A 41 8.66 11.52 -34.37
N LEU A 42 7.32 11.59 -34.26
CA LEU A 42 6.53 10.60 -33.52
C LEU A 42 6.51 9.22 -34.17
N GLY A 43 6.46 9.15 -35.50
CA GLY A 43 6.54 7.90 -36.25
C GLY A 43 7.87 7.19 -36.02
N VAL A 44 8.97 7.91 -36.20
CA VAL A 44 10.33 7.40 -35.92
C VAL A 44 10.46 6.99 -34.46
N LEU A 45 9.99 7.82 -33.52
CA LEU A 45 10.06 7.58 -32.07
C LEU A 45 9.36 6.27 -31.66
N LEU A 46 8.16 6.01 -32.20
CA LEU A 46 7.33 4.88 -31.79
C LEU A 46 7.61 3.58 -32.56
N ILE A 47 8.06 3.68 -33.82
CA ILE A 47 8.24 2.52 -34.71
C ILE A 47 9.70 2.07 -34.77
N ASP A 48 10.64 2.99 -34.91
CA ASP A 48 12.02 2.68 -35.30
C ASP A 48 13.02 2.65 -34.11
N ARG A 49 12.56 2.90 -32.87
CA ARG A 49 13.41 2.98 -31.66
C ARG A 49 13.50 1.68 -30.83
N GLY A 50 12.95 0.56 -31.34
CA GLY A 50 13.15 -0.78 -30.76
C GLY A 50 11.96 -1.36 -29.98
N ILE A 51 12.14 -2.59 -29.45
CA ILE A 51 11.08 -3.43 -28.85
C ILE A 51 10.47 -2.79 -27.59
N THR A 52 11.26 -2.04 -26.82
CA THR A 52 10.80 -1.40 -25.58
C THR A 52 9.67 -0.41 -25.83
N GLN A 53 9.64 0.26 -26.99
CA GLN A 53 8.56 1.19 -27.34
C GLN A 53 7.22 0.48 -27.56
N TYR A 54 7.23 -0.63 -28.30
CA TYR A 54 6.03 -1.44 -28.49
C TYR A 54 5.47 -1.94 -27.16
N LEU A 55 6.34 -2.36 -26.23
CA LEU A 55 5.92 -2.79 -24.90
C LEU A 55 5.34 -1.63 -24.07
N VAL A 56 6.00 -0.47 -24.05
CA VAL A 56 5.53 0.71 -23.32
C VAL A 56 4.16 1.17 -23.82
N VAL A 57 3.97 1.23 -25.14
CA VAL A 57 2.69 1.63 -25.76
C VAL A 57 1.60 0.61 -25.45
N PHE A 58 1.90 -0.69 -25.57
CA PHE A 58 0.95 -1.75 -25.27
C PHE A 58 0.50 -1.72 -23.80
N ILE A 59 1.46 -1.62 -22.86
CA ILE A 59 1.16 -1.53 -21.43
C ILE A 59 0.34 -0.27 -21.13
N SER A 60 0.68 0.86 -21.75
CA SER A 60 -0.08 2.11 -21.62
C SER A 60 -1.52 1.94 -22.09
N CYS A 61 -1.73 1.32 -23.26
CA CYS A 61 -3.06 1.01 -23.79
C CYS A 61 -3.83 0.04 -22.87
N PHE A 62 -3.15 -0.96 -22.31
CA PHE A 62 -3.73 -1.88 -21.35
C PHE A 62 -4.28 -1.14 -20.12
N VAL A 63 -3.45 -0.29 -19.50
CA VAL A 63 -3.90 0.46 -18.32
C VAL A 63 -5.05 1.40 -18.69
N ILE A 64 -4.98 2.12 -19.82
CA ILE A 64 -6.07 3.00 -20.29
C ILE A 64 -7.38 2.22 -20.45
N THR A 65 -7.35 1.08 -21.14
CA THR A 65 -8.56 0.26 -21.35
C THR A 65 -9.09 -0.31 -20.04
N SER A 66 -8.22 -0.71 -19.11
CA SER A 66 -8.63 -1.16 -17.78
C SER A 66 -9.30 -0.05 -16.95
N SER A 67 -8.76 1.18 -17.00
CA SER A 67 -9.35 2.35 -16.35
C SER A 67 -10.68 2.74 -16.97
N LEU A 68 -10.82 2.65 -18.30
CA LEU A 68 -12.09 2.92 -18.99
C LEU A 68 -13.16 1.88 -18.65
N ASP A 69 -12.82 0.59 -18.61
CA ASP A 69 -13.74 -0.48 -18.18
C ASP A 69 -14.28 -0.18 -16.77
N LYS A 70 -13.40 0.06 -15.80
CA LYS A 70 -13.79 0.42 -14.43
C LYS A 70 -14.64 1.70 -14.38
N LEU A 71 -14.26 2.74 -15.12
CA LEU A 71 -15.00 4.00 -15.18
C LEU A 71 -16.43 3.82 -15.71
N THR A 72 -16.65 2.96 -16.72
CA THR A 72 -17.99 2.68 -17.24
C THR A 72 -18.85 1.93 -16.22
N LYS A 73 -18.27 0.95 -15.50
CA LYS A 73 -18.96 0.21 -14.43
C LYS A 73 -19.33 1.14 -13.27
N ILE A 74 -18.39 1.95 -12.78
CA ILE A 74 -18.62 2.93 -11.70
C ILE A 74 -19.73 3.91 -12.08
N ARG A 75 -19.73 4.43 -13.31
CA ARG A 75 -20.79 5.35 -13.77
C ARG A 75 -22.16 4.67 -13.79
N THR A 76 -22.22 3.40 -14.21
CA THR A 76 -23.46 2.63 -14.26
C THR A 76 -24.01 2.35 -12.86
N GLU A 77 -23.13 2.01 -11.91
CA GLU A 77 -23.49 1.81 -10.51
C GLU A 77 -23.90 3.13 -9.83
N LEU A 78 -23.18 4.23 -10.06
CA LEU A 78 -23.54 5.54 -9.52
C LEU A 78 -24.91 6.02 -10.01
N GLN A 79 -25.23 5.80 -11.29
CA GLN A 79 -26.56 6.09 -11.83
C GLN A 79 -27.63 5.21 -11.19
N SER A 80 -27.31 3.97 -10.86
CA SER A 80 -28.23 3.05 -10.20
C SER A 80 -28.48 3.49 -8.77
N LEU A 81 -27.43 3.79 -8.00
CA LEU A 81 -27.54 4.34 -6.65
C LEU A 81 -28.40 5.61 -6.58
N ARG A 82 -28.25 6.53 -7.55
CA ARG A 82 -29.06 7.76 -7.63
C ARG A 82 -30.53 7.52 -7.96
N LYS A 83 -30.86 6.41 -8.61
CA LYS A 83 -32.24 6.04 -8.96
C LYS A 83 -32.93 5.26 -7.85
N ILE A 84 -32.17 4.70 -6.90
CA ILE A 84 -32.75 3.98 -5.77
C ILE A 84 -33.42 5.00 -4.85
N ASP A 85 -34.74 4.89 -4.77
CA ASP A 85 -35.53 5.51 -3.73
C ASP A 85 -36.21 4.40 -2.94
N ILE A 86 -36.13 4.47 -1.61
CA ILE A 86 -36.85 3.54 -0.72
C ILE A 86 -38.11 4.26 -0.30
N PRO A 87 -39.29 3.91 -0.85
CA PRO A 87 -40.51 4.64 -0.57
C PRO A 87 -40.79 4.72 0.92
N SER A 88 -41.11 5.91 1.42
CA SER A 88 -41.34 6.16 2.85
C SER A 88 -42.55 5.43 3.43
N HIS A 89 -43.45 4.94 2.57
CA HIS A 89 -44.67 4.23 2.96
C HIS A 89 -44.47 2.74 3.27
N ILE A 90 -43.31 2.15 2.92
CA ILE A 90 -43.03 0.75 3.22
C ILE A 90 -42.71 0.63 4.71
N SER A 91 -43.56 -0.08 5.46
CA SER A 91 -43.34 -0.33 6.88
C SER A 91 -42.40 -1.51 7.09
N PHE A 92 -41.31 -1.26 7.81
CA PHE A 92 -40.31 -2.26 8.21
C PHE A 92 -40.64 -2.90 9.56
N ASP A 93 -41.92 -2.85 9.98
CA ASP A 93 -42.35 -3.37 11.28
C ASP A 93 -42.34 -4.89 11.37
N ASN A 94 -42.60 -5.55 10.25
CA ASN A 94 -42.58 -6.99 10.13
C ASN A 94 -41.51 -7.41 9.12
N PRO A 95 -40.39 -8.03 9.58
CA PRO A 95 -39.31 -8.51 8.72
C PRO A 95 -39.78 -9.48 7.61
N LYS A 96 -40.91 -10.16 7.81
CA LYS A 96 -41.49 -11.11 6.84
C LYS A 96 -42.66 -10.54 6.06
N SER A 97 -42.80 -9.22 5.98
CA SER A 97 -43.85 -8.60 5.16
C SER A 97 -43.62 -8.89 3.67
N VAL A 98 -44.72 -9.01 2.92
CA VAL A 98 -44.67 -9.26 1.47
C VAL A 98 -43.91 -8.12 0.75
N GLN A 99 -44.04 -6.89 1.23
CA GLN A 99 -43.38 -5.71 0.66
C GLN A 99 -41.86 -5.77 0.78
N ILE A 100 -41.32 -6.16 1.94
CA ILE A 100 -39.86 -6.30 2.13
C ILE A 100 -39.32 -7.44 1.27
N LYS A 101 -40.09 -8.54 1.14
CA LYS A 101 -39.71 -9.67 0.29
C LYS A 101 -39.69 -9.29 -1.20
N GLN A 102 -40.70 -8.56 -1.68
CA GLN A 102 -40.73 -8.05 -3.06
C GLN A 102 -39.56 -7.10 -3.34
N MET A 103 -39.21 -6.25 -2.38
CA MET A 103 -38.06 -5.35 -2.50
C MET A 103 -36.73 -6.12 -2.52
N TYR A 104 -36.59 -7.16 -1.69
CA TYR A 104 -35.44 -8.07 -1.74
C TYR A 104 -35.34 -8.76 -3.11
N GLU A 105 -36.43 -9.31 -3.62
CA GLU A 105 -36.48 -9.98 -4.93
C GLU A 105 -36.08 -9.01 -6.05
N TYR A 106 -36.65 -7.79 -6.07
CA TYR A 106 -36.30 -6.74 -7.03
C TYR A 106 -34.80 -6.41 -7.04
N PHE A 107 -34.20 -6.21 -5.87
CA PHE A 107 -32.77 -5.90 -5.78
C PHE A 107 -31.89 -7.10 -6.15
N SER A 108 -32.31 -8.33 -5.80
CA SER A 108 -31.55 -9.55 -6.07
C SER A 108 -31.48 -9.93 -7.56
N GLU A 109 -32.45 -9.51 -8.37
CA GLU A 109 -32.52 -9.85 -9.81
C GLU A 109 -31.73 -8.87 -10.70
N SER A 110 -31.32 -7.72 -10.17
CA SER A 110 -30.70 -6.64 -10.94
C SER A 110 -29.29 -6.96 -11.47
N GLY A 111 -28.52 -7.80 -10.75
CA GLY A 111 -27.11 -8.08 -11.05
C GLY A 111 -26.20 -6.85 -10.98
N LYS A 112 -26.52 -5.85 -10.14
CA LYS A 112 -25.68 -4.68 -9.88
C LYS A 112 -25.05 -4.75 -8.51
N LEU A 113 -23.87 -4.16 -8.33
CA LEU A 113 -23.18 -4.18 -7.04
C LEU A 113 -24.02 -3.51 -5.96
N VAL A 114 -24.54 -2.30 -6.22
CA VAL A 114 -25.33 -1.55 -5.24
C VAL A 114 -26.54 -2.38 -4.79
N ASP A 115 -27.33 -2.85 -5.74
CA ASP A 115 -28.56 -3.59 -5.49
C ASP A 115 -28.28 -4.93 -4.78
N ASN A 116 -27.20 -5.64 -5.12
CA ASN A 116 -26.79 -6.86 -4.42
C ASN A 116 -26.39 -6.60 -2.95
N ARG A 117 -25.72 -5.47 -2.67
CA ARG A 117 -25.42 -5.08 -1.28
C ARG A 117 -26.70 -4.80 -0.50
N LEU A 118 -27.64 -4.06 -1.09
CA LEU A 118 -28.95 -3.83 -0.47
C LEU A 118 -29.70 -5.14 -0.23
N SER A 119 -29.75 -6.05 -1.22
CA SER A 119 -30.47 -7.31 -1.11
C SER A 119 -29.88 -8.20 -0.01
N ARG A 120 -28.55 -8.22 0.17
CA ARG A 120 -27.88 -8.96 1.25
C ARG A 120 -28.20 -8.39 2.63
N VAL A 121 -28.18 -7.07 2.78
CA VAL A 121 -28.56 -6.40 4.04
C VAL A 121 -30.04 -6.63 4.36
N LEU A 122 -30.93 -6.55 3.36
CA LEU A 122 -32.34 -6.93 3.51
C LEU A 122 -32.50 -8.40 3.90
N SER A 123 -31.73 -9.31 3.28
CA SER A 123 -31.77 -10.73 3.59
C SER A 123 -31.38 -11.00 5.03
N ALA A 124 -30.32 -10.36 5.54
CA ALA A 124 -29.97 -10.44 6.96
C ALA A 124 -31.12 -9.97 7.85
N TYR A 125 -31.80 -8.89 7.48
CA TYR A 125 -32.95 -8.41 8.24
C TYR A 125 -34.13 -9.39 8.22
N ILE A 126 -34.48 -9.95 7.06
CA ILE A 126 -35.58 -10.92 6.89
C ILE A 126 -35.34 -12.19 7.73
N HIS A 127 -34.10 -12.68 7.78
CA HIS A 127 -33.75 -13.90 8.51
C HIS A 127 -33.56 -13.67 10.01
N SER A 128 -32.84 -12.61 10.41
CA SER A 128 -32.51 -12.35 11.82
C SER A 128 -33.61 -11.60 12.57
N GLY A 129 -34.35 -10.72 11.88
CA GLY A 129 -35.28 -9.77 12.50
C GLY A 129 -34.60 -8.76 13.44
N SER A 130 -33.28 -8.56 13.32
CA SER A 130 -32.50 -7.63 14.13
C SER A 130 -31.80 -6.60 13.26
N ARG A 131 -31.85 -5.33 13.67
CA ARG A 131 -31.08 -4.26 13.06
C ARG A 131 -29.58 -4.48 13.27
N LYS A 132 -29.18 -4.97 14.45
CA LYS A 132 -27.78 -5.24 14.80
C LYS A 132 -27.13 -6.23 13.83
N ALA A 133 -27.76 -7.38 13.60
CA ALA A 133 -27.26 -8.39 12.67
C ALA A 133 -27.13 -7.87 11.22
N SER A 134 -28.06 -7.02 10.79
CA SER A 134 -28.01 -6.40 9.46
C SER A 134 -26.91 -5.35 9.33
N SER A 135 -26.63 -4.63 10.43
CA SER A 135 -25.53 -3.66 10.51
C SER A 135 -24.16 -4.34 10.49
N GLU A 136 -24.00 -5.45 11.23
CA GLU A 136 -22.76 -6.25 11.22
C GLU A 136 -22.49 -6.81 9.81
N LEU A 137 -23.50 -7.33 9.12
CA LEU A 137 -23.35 -7.77 7.74
C LEU A 137 -23.00 -6.61 6.78
N ALA A 138 -23.59 -5.43 6.96
CA ALA A 138 -23.28 -4.27 6.14
C ALA A 138 -21.81 -3.82 6.29
N LEU A 139 -21.26 -3.92 7.51
CA LEU A 139 -19.86 -3.64 7.80
C LEU A 139 -18.93 -4.70 7.19
N ASP A 140 -19.24 -5.99 7.32
CA ASP A 140 -18.49 -7.07 6.67
C ASP A 140 -18.48 -6.93 5.14
N ASP A 141 -19.61 -6.50 4.57
CA ASP A 141 -19.67 -6.22 3.13
C ASP A 141 -18.80 -5.04 2.75
N SER A 142 -18.83 -3.94 3.51
CA SER A 142 -18.01 -2.76 3.23
C SER A 142 -16.52 -3.10 3.21
N SER A 143 -16.02 -3.82 4.22
CA SER A 143 -14.61 -4.24 4.27
C SER A 143 -14.25 -5.16 3.10
N PHE A 144 -15.12 -6.12 2.77
CA PHE A 144 -14.91 -7.01 1.64
C PHE A 144 -14.78 -6.26 0.30
N TYR A 145 -15.71 -5.36 0.00
CA TYR A 145 -15.67 -4.63 -1.29
C TYR A 145 -14.51 -3.65 -1.37
N LEU A 146 -14.06 -3.11 -0.24
CA LEU A 146 -12.85 -2.30 -0.18
C LEU A 146 -11.61 -3.13 -0.54
N SER A 147 -11.43 -4.29 0.08
CA SER A 147 -10.32 -5.21 -0.23
C SER A 147 -10.38 -5.74 -1.67
N ALA A 148 -11.57 -6.07 -2.18
CA ALA A 148 -11.76 -6.49 -3.57
C ALA A 148 -11.38 -5.36 -4.55
N SER A 149 -11.80 -4.12 -4.26
CA SER A 149 -11.40 -2.94 -5.04
C SER A 149 -9.88 -2.78 -5.07
N GLU A 150 -9.21 -2.81 -3.92
CA GLU A 150 -7.74 -2.73 -3.83
C GLU A 150 -7.05 -3.83 -4.65
N SER A 151 -7.52 -5.07 -4.52
CA SER A 151 -7.03 -6.21 -5.29
C SER A 151 -7.16 -5.98 -6.80
N SER A 152 -8.32 -5.47 -7.26
CA SER A 152 -8.57 -5.23 -8.69
C SER A 152 -7.64 -4.19 -9.32
N TYR A 153 -7.15 -3.20 -8.55
CA TYR A 153 -6.21 -2.17 -9.02
C TYR A 153 -4.73 -2.56 -8.90
N SER A 154 -4.41 -3.65 -8.19
CA SER A 154 -3.03 -4.09 -7.97
C SER A 154 -2.27 -4.31 -9.29
N PHE A 155 -2.87 -5.02 -10.24
CA PHE A 155 -2.24 -5.35 -11.51
C PHE A 155 -2.01 -4.11 -12.41
N PRO A 156 -3.02 -3.24 -12.67
CA PRO A 156 -2.79 -1.97 -13.37
C PRO A 156 -1.73 -1.09 -12.72
N ARG A 157 -1.63 -1.07 -11.39
CA ARG A 157 -0.61 -0.27 -10.67
C ARG A 157 0.80 -0.79 -10.93
N ILE A 158 1.00 -2.10 -10.92
CA ILE A 158 2.29 -2.72 -11.28
C ILE A 158 2.67 -2.36 -12.71
N LEU A 159 1.71 -2.37 -13.64
CA LEU A 159 1.95 -1.98 -15.03
C LEU A 159 2.38 -0.50 -15.17
N VAL A 160 1.74 0.42 -14.45
CA VAL A 160 2.15 1.84 -14.43
C VAL A 160 3.58 1.99 -13.91
N TRP A 161 3.96 1.22 -12.88
CA TRP A 161 5.31 1.20 -12.34
C TRP A 161 6.35 0.60 -13.31
N ALA A 162 5.94 -0.38 -14.13
CA ALA A 162 6.82 -1.01 -15.11
C ALA A 162 7.16 -0.10 -16.31
N ILE A 163 6.32 0.88 -16.65
CA ILE A 163 6.53 1.76 -17.81
C ILE A 163 7.87 2.54 -17.70
N PRO A 164 8.17 3.28 -16.62
CA PRO A 164 9.47 3.95 -16.46
C PRO A 164 10.67 3.00 -16.48
N LEU A 165 10.52 1.81 -15.89
CA LEU A 165 11.56 0.78 -15.88
C LEU A 165 11.89 0.31 -17.31
N LEU A 166 10.87 0.09 -18.14
CA LEU A 166 11.06 -0.24 -19.55
C LEU A 166 11.71 0.89 -20.35
N GLY A 167 11.39 2.16 -20.02
CA GLY A 167 12.09 3.33 -20.57
C GLY A 167 13.57 3.32 -20.24
N PHE A 168 13.90 3.12 -18.96
CA PHE A 168 15.29 3.01 -18.49
C PHE A 168 16.03 1.85 -19.18
N ILE A 169 15.41 0.67 -19.29
CA ILE A 169 15.96 -0.46 -20.04
C ILE A 169 16.23 -0.06 -21.51
N GLY A 170 15.29 0.63 -22.15
CA GLY A 170 15.48 1.16 -23.51
C GLY A 170 16.69 2.08 -23.62
N THR A 171 16.90 2.96 -22.64
CA THR A 171 18.06 3.85 -22.59
C THR A 171 19.37 3.09 -22.37
N VAL A 172 19.40 2.12 -21.45
CA VAL A 172 20.59 1.29 -21.23
C VAL A 172 20.97 0.53 -22.50
N LEU A 173 19.99 -0.04 -23.20
CA LEU A 173 20.22 -0.71 -24.48
C LEU A 173 20.70 0.27 -25.57
N GLY A 174 20.10 1.45 -25.67
CA GLY A 174 20.49 2.47 -26.65
C GLY A 174 21.91 3.01 -26.41
N ILE A 175 22.27 3.30 -25.15
CA ILE A 175 23.63 3.72 -24.78
C ILE A 175 24.63 2.60 -25.04
N SER A 176 24.31 1.36 -24.66
CA SER A 176 25.20 0.21 -24.88
C SER A 176 25.49 -0.01 -26.36
N GLN A 177 24.48 0.10 -27.23
CA GLN A 177 24.64 0.00 -28.68
C GLN A 177 25.46 1.16 -29.25
N ALA A 178 25.22 2.40 -28.78
CA ALA A 178 25.97 3.57 -29.22
C ALA A 178 27.47 3.45 -28.86
N VAL A 179 27.79 3.04 -27.62
CA VAL A 179 29.16 2.87 -27.14
C VAL A 179 29.86 1.70 -27.85
N SER A 180 29.18 0.55 -27.99
CA SER A 180 29.76 -0.61 -28.70
C SER A 180 30.03 -0.31 -30.16
N GLY A 181 29.15 0.43 -30.83
CA GLY A 181 29.34 0.88 -32.21
C GLY A 181 30.55 1.81 -32.35
N PHE A 182 30.78 2.68 -31.37
CA PHE A 182 31.96 3.55 -31.35
C PHE A 182 33.27 2.78 -31.22
N SER A 183 33.35 1.84 -30.28
CA SER A 183 34.57 1.09 -30.02
C SER A 183 35.01 0.28 -31.26
N GLY A 184 34.08 -0.44 -31.90
CA GLY A 184 34.39 -1.18 -33.13
C GLY A 184 34.74 -0.26 -34.31
N PHE A 185 34.18 0.95 -34.32
CA PHE A 185 34.52 1.96 -35.33
C PHE A 185 35.94 2.52 -35.13
N LEU A 186 36.35 2.80 -33.88
CA LEU A 186 37.71 3.25 -33.56
C LEU A 186 38.77 2.21 -33.93
N ASP A 187 38.47 0.92 -33.76
CA ASP A 187 39.38 -0.17 -34.16
C ASP A 187 39.58 -0.26 -35.68
N SER A 188 38.64 0.28 -36.46
CA SER A 188 38.63 0.21 -37.94
C SER A 188 39.03 1.53 -38.61
N ALA A 189 39.03 2.64 -37.88
CA ALA A 189 39.23 3.97 -38.45
C ALA A 189 40.72 4.25 -38.73
N SER A 190 41.06 4.45 -40.01
CA SER A 190 42.42 4.86 -40.43
C SER A 190 42.55 6.36 -40.73
N GLU A 191 41.43 7.07 -40.91
CA GLU A 191 41.40 8.49 -41.27
C GLU A 191 40.55 9.32 -40.29
N VAL A 192 40.91 10.59 -40.11
CA VAL A 192 40.27 11.50 -39.15
C VAL A 192 38.80 11.81 -39.52
N ASP A 193 38.46 11.83 -40.80
CA ASP A 193 37.08 12.05 -41.27
C ASP A 193 36.16 10.89 -40.86
N GLN A 194 36.68 9.67 -40.79
CA GLN A 194 35.93 8.51 -40.31
C GLN A 194 35.58 8.72 -38.82
N ILE A 195 36.55 9.17 -38.00
CA ILE A 195 36.32 9.40 -36.55
C ILE A 195 35.20 10.42 -36.32
N ARG A 196 35.09 11.46 -37.16
CA ARG A 196 34.00 12.45 -37.12
C ARG A 196 32.63 11.80 -37.34
N ASP A 197 32.52 10.89 -38.32
CA ASP A 197 31.28 10.17 -38.59
C ASP A 197 30.92 9.17 -37.47
N GLY A 198 31.94 8.58 -36.84
CA GLY A 198 31.78 7.77 -35.63
C GLY A 198 31.15 8.54 -34.49
N ILE A 199 31.63 9.76 -34.19
CA ILE A 199 31.07 10.64 -33.14
C ILE A 199 29.61 11.02 -33.45
N GLY A 200 29.30 11.32 -34.72
CA GLY A 200 27.94 11.60 -35.16
C GLY A 200 26.98 10.44 -34.90
N THR A 201 27.43 9.22 -35.19
CA THR A 201 26.66 7.99 -34.99
C THR A 201 26.37 7.74 -33.50
N VAL A 202 27.38 7.92 -32.63
CA VAL A 202 27.21 7.78 -31.17
C VAL A 202 26.25 8.82 -30.61
N THR A 203 26.40 10.08 -31.04
CA THR A 203 25.56 11.19 -30.57
C THR A 203 24.10 10.95 -30.96
N SER A 204 23.86 10.42 -32.16
CA SER A 204 22.53 10.00 -32.61
C SER A 204 21.99 8.85 -31.75
N GLY A 205 22.77 7.80 -31.51
CA GLY A 205 22.36 6.66 -30.66
C GLY A 205 22.06 7.05 -29.21
N LEU A 206 22.79 8.02 -28.67
CA LEU A 206 22.51 8.59 -27.35
C LEU A 206 21.20 9.40 -27.35
N ALA A 207 20.92 10.17 -28.41
CA ALA A 207 19.66 10.89 -28.55
C ALA A 207 18.46 9.93 -28.63
N VAL A 208 18.59 8.83 -29.39
CA VAL A 208 17.61 7.71 -29.42
C VAL A 208 17.37 7.17 -28.02
N ALA A 209 18.43 6.92 -27.25
CA ALA A 209 18.31 6.40 -25.90
C ALA A 209 17.50 7.36 -25.00
N PHE A 210 17.78 8.66 -25.00
CA PHE A 210 17.02 9.63 -24.22
C PHE A 210 15.56 9.77 -24.66
N ASP A 211 15.32 9.79 -25.98
CA ASP A 211 13.98 9.77 -26.58
C ASP A 211 13.12 8.62 -26.00
N THR A 212 13.72 7.43 -25.85
CA THR A 212 13.00 6.26 -25.32
C THR A 212 12.53 6.41 -23.87
N THR A 213 13.36 7.00 -23.01
CA THR A 213 12.99 7.27 -21.61
C THR A 213 11.98 8.41 -21.52
N LEU A 214 12.17 9.47 -22.30
CA LEU A 214 11.26 10.61 -22.30
C LEU A 214 9.82 10.17 -22.62
N LEU A 215 9.66 9.33 -23.65
CA LEU A 215 8.37 8.80 -24.05
C LEU A 215 7.74 7.92 -22.95
N ALA A 216 8.53 7.04 -22.33
CA ALA A 216 8.05 6.18 -21.25
C ALA A 216 7.60 6.99 -20.03
N LEU A 217 8.37 8.00 -19.61
CA LEU A 217 7.99 8.88 -18.50
C LEU A 217 6.72 9.67 -18.82
N LEU A 218 6.62 10.22 -20.03
CA LEU A 218 5.44 10.96 -20.46
C LEU A 218 4.19 10.07 -20.44
N LEU A 219 4.26 8.88 -21.03
CA LEU A 219 3.15 7.93 -21.03
C LEU A 219 2.80 7.45 -19.61
N SER A 220 3.80 7.19 -18.76
CA SER A 220 3.57 6.82 -17.36
C SER A 220 2.74 7.87 -16.64
N VAL A 221 3.08 9.15 -16.75
CA VAL A 221 2.32 10.25 -16.12
C VAL A 221 0.91 10.35 -16.71
N VAL A 222 0.78 10.30 -18.04
CA VAL A 222 -0.51 10.41 -18.74
C VAL A 222 -1.46 9.28 -18.36
N VAL A 223 -0.95 8.08 -18.10
CA VAL A 223 -1.73 6.89 -17.77
C VAL A 223 -2.00 6.79 -16.25
N MET A 224 -1.06 7.23 -15.41
CA MET A 224 -1.20 7.18 -13.96
C MET A 224 -2.32 8.08 -13.44
N ILE A 225 -2.47 9.28 -13.99
CA ILE A 225 -3.47 10.26 -13.52
C ILE A 225 -4.91 9.72 -13.67
N PRO A 226 -5.34 9.24 -14.86
CA PRO A 226 -6.65 8.61 -15.02
C PRO A 226 -6.87 7.41 -14.10
N LEU A 227 -5.86 6.55 -13.94
CA LEU A 227 -5.97 5.36 -13.09
C LEU A 227 -6.30 5.74 -11.64
N VAL A 228 -5.53 6.67 -11.05
CA VAL A 228 -5.75 7.16 -9.68
C VAL A 228 -7.09 7.85 -9.53
N LEU A 229 -7.53 8.60 -10.55
CA LEU A 229 -8.84 9.24 -10.54
C LEU A 229 -9.98 8.21 -10.52
N VAL A 230 -9.87 7.15 -11.33
CA VAL A 230 -10.88 6.07 -11.38
C VAL A 230 -10.91 5.30 -10.06
N GLU A 231 -9.75 5.00 -9.47
CA GLU A 231 -9.64 4.39 -8.13
C GLU A 231 -10.37 5.25 -7.08
N ARG A 232 -10.11 6.57 -7.07
CA ARG A 232 -10.79 7.50 -6.16
C ARG A 232 -12.31 7.54 -6.38
N LEU A 233 -12.77 7.51 -7.63
CA LEU A 233 -14.21 7.50 -7.94
C LEU A 233 -14.88 6.21 -7.45
N GLU A 234 -14.19 5.07 -7.51
CA GLU A 234 -14.69 3.81 -6.96
C GLU A 234 -14.78 3.85 -5.44
N SER A 235 -13.73 4.31 -4.74
CA SER A 235 -13.78 4.48 -3.28
C SER A 235 -14.92 5.41 -2.86
N GLN A 236 -15.16 6.50 -3.60
CA GLN A 236 -16.28 7.41 -3.36
C GLN A 236 -17.64 6.76 -3.62
N LEU A 237 -17.76 5.89 -4.62
CA LEU A 237 -18.98 5.12 -4.88
C LEU A 237 -19.25 4.14 -3.73
N LEU A 238 -18.26 3.36 -3.31
CA LEU A 238 -18.40 2.41 -2.20
C LEU A 238 -18.81 3.12 -0.91
N LEU A 239 -18.18 4.25 -0.59
CA LEU A 239 -18.54 5.09 0.54
C LEU A 239 -19.98 5.62 0.44
N GLN A 240 -20.41 6.08 -0.74
CA GLN A 240 -21.80 6.54 -0.94
C GLN A 240 -22.82 5.41 -0.73
N ILE A 241 -22.49 4.17 -1.13
CA ILE A 241 -23.33 3.01 -0.87
C ILE A 241 -23.41 2.73 0.64
N ASP A 242 -22.29 2.80 1.35
CA ASP A 242 -22.24 2.61 2.80
C ASP A 242 -23.07 3.66 3.53
N ILE A 243 -22.93 4.93 3.15
CA ILE A 243 -23.73 6.03 3.68
C ILE A 243 -25.21 5.78 3.39
N PHE A 244 -25.56 5.39 2.16
CA PHE A 244 -26.95 5.09 1.82
C PHE A 244 -27.54 3.97 2.69
N ILE A 245 -26.80 2.89 2.89
CA ILE A 245 -27.23 1.77 3.74
C ILE A 245 -27.40 2.23 5.19
N ASN A 246 -26.41 2.95 5.75
CA ASN A 246 -26.41 3.36 7.15
C ASN A 246 -27.42 4.47 7.46
N ASP A 247 -27.66 5.41 6.55
CA ASP A 247 -28.52 6.58 6.79
C ASP A 247 -29.96 6.39 6.31
N LYS A 248 -30.17 5.62 5.23
CA LYS A 248 -31.51 5.47 4.61
C LYS A 248 -32.15 4.12 4.88
N LEU A 249 -31.37 3.04 4.94
CA LEU A 249 -31.89 1.67 5.04
C LEU A 249 -31.93 1.16 6.48
N LEU A 250 -30.77 1.06 7.15
CA LEU A 250 -30.64 0.50 8.51
C LEU A 250 -31.51 1.20 9.57
N PRO A 251 -31.71 2.53 9.56
CA PRO A 251 -32.54 3.19 10.57
C PRO A 251 -34.02 2.81 10.46
N ARG A 252 -34.46 2.28 9.31
CA ARG A 252 -35.83 1.80 9.12
C ARG A 252 -36.05 0.43 9.74
N PHE A 253 -35.00 -0.36 9.95
CA PHE A 253 -35.12 -1.69 10.54
C PHE A 253 -35.51 -1.60 12.01
N ARG A 254 -36.63 -2.22 12.38
CA ARG A 254 -37.00 -2.38 13.79
C ARG A 254 -36.38 -3.65 14.34
N ASP A 255 -35.81 -3.54 15.53
CA ASP A 255 -35.52 -4.73 16.32
C ASP A 255 -36.83 -5.41 16.67
N LYS A 256 -36.87 -6.75 16.53
CA LYS A 256 -37.95 -7.57 17.04
C LYS A 256 -38.18 -7.15 18.49
N LYS A 257 -39.28 -6.43 18.77
CA LYS A 257 -39.66 -6.10 20.14
C LYS A 257 -39.56 -7.40 20.91
N SER A 258 -38.63 -7.47 21.87
CA SER A 258 -38.72 -8.45 22.92
C SER A 258 -40.16 -8.35 23.39
N LYS A 259 -40.96 -9.40 23.15
CA LYS A 259 -42.33 -9.44 23.66
C LYS A 259 -42.18 -9.05 25.10
N SER A 260 -42.83 -7.95 25.49
CA SER A 260 -43.08 -7.62 26.87
C SER A 260 -43.42 -8.92 27.57
N SER A 261 -42.50 -9.43 28.40
CA SER A 261 -42.81 -10.54 29.30
C SER A 261 -44.12 -10.16 29.99
N PRO A 262 -45.08 -11.09 30.12
CA PRO A 262 -46.26 -10.82 30.94
C PRO A 262 -45.73 -10.35 32.29
N SER A 263 -46.28 -9.27 32.82
CA SER A 263 -45.87 -8.69 34.10
C SER A 263 -45.87 -9.79 35.17
N LEU A 264 -44.70 -10.39 35.39
CA LEU A 264 -44.44 -11.31 36.49
C LEU A 264 -44.43 -10.44 37.73
N ASP A 265 -45.46 -10.64 38.52
CA ASP A 265 -45.77 -9.90 39.72
C ASP A 265 -44.57 -9.93 40.68
N LYS A 266 -43.90 -8.78 40.81
CA LYS A 266 -42.67 -8.60 41.60
C LYS A 266 -42.83 -9.03 43.06
N ASP A 267 -44.07 -9.02 43.56
CA ASP A 267 -44.39 -9.36 44.94
C ASP A 267 -44.34 -10.86 45.20
N THR A 268 -44.64 -11.69 44.21
CA THR A 268 -44.59 -13.15 44.36
C THR A 268 -43.13 -13.63 44.38
N ILE A 269 -42.29 -13.07 43.51
CA ILE A 269 -40.85 -13.39 43.43
C ILE A 269 -40.12 -12.92 44.69
N SER A 270 -40.45 -11.73 45.21
CA SER A 270 -39.82 -11.19 46.42
C SER A 270 -40.15 -12.01 47.66
N LYS A 271 -41.36 -12.59 47.76
CA LYS A 271 -41.74 -13.46 48.89
C LYS A 271 -41.03 -14.80 48.84
N THR A 272 -40.92 -15.43 47.67
CA THR A 272 -40.24 -16.73 47.52
C THR A 272 -38.73 -16.60 47.75
N ILE A 273 -38.12 -15.51 47.28
CA ILE A 273 -36.69 -15.24 47.47
C ILE A 273 -36.38 -14.92 48.94
N ASN A 274 -37.19 -14.11 49.62
CA ASN A 274 -36.96 -13.77 51.03
C ASN A 274 -37.17 -14.95 51.98
N GLN A 275 -38.04 -15.91 51.64
CA GLN A 275 -38.25 -17.12 52.42
C GLN A 275 -37.10 -18.12 52.23
N ALA A 276 -36.59 -18.27 51.00
CA ALA A 276 -35.43 -19.11 50.71
C ALA A 276 -34.11 -18.56 51.29
N ILE A 277 -33.96 -17.22 51.36
CA ILE A 277 -32.77 -16.57 51.94
C ILE A 277 -32.71 -16.72 53.46
N LYS A 278 -33.85 -16.80 54.15
CA LYS A 278 -33.91 -16.92 55.62
C LYS A 278 -33.52 -18.31 56.15
N GLU A 279 -33.68 -19.36 55.34
CA GLU A 279 -33.46 -20.75 55.76
C GLU A 279 -32.05 -21.29 55.46
N SER A 280 -31.21 -20.56 54.69
CA SER A 280 -29.99 -21.16 54.09
C SER A 280 -28.67 -20.42 54.30
N LEU A 281 -28.54 -19.47 55.23
CA LEU A 281 -27.25 -18.79 55.47
C LEU A 281 -26.83 -18.80 56.95
N PRO A 282 -25.66 -19.38 57.29
CA PRO A 282 -25.03 -19.24 58.61
C PRO A 282 -24.39 -17.85 58.79
N THR A 283 -24.08 -17.48 60.03
CA THR A 283 -23.79 -16.10 60.48
C THR A 283 -22.43 -15.52 60.02
N PRO A 284 -22.31 -14.18 59.94
CA PRO A 284 -21.27 -13.46 59.19
C PRO A 284 -19.83 -13.53 59.71
N GLU A 285 -19.57 -14.04 60.92
CA GLU A 285 -18.22 -14.09 61.48
C GLU A 285 -17.27 -15.13 60.83
N GLU A 286 -17.77 -16.15 60.10
CA GLU A 286 -16.91 -17.20 59.50
C GLU A 286 -16.34 -16.85 58.11
N LEU A 287 -16.78 -15.76 57.47
CA LEU A 287 -16.46 -15.46 56.07
C LEU A 287 -15.31 -14.47 55.84
N ILE A 288 -14.72 -13.91 56.90
CA ILE A 288 -13.76 -12.80 56.77
C ILE A 288 -12.35 -13.31 56.38
N GLN A 289 -11.95 -14.51 56.80
CA GLN A 289 -10.58 -15.00 56.58
C GLN A 289 -10.26 -15.48 55.15
N PRO A 290 -11.14 -16.16 54.39
CA PRO A 290 -10.81 -16.62 53.05
C PRO A 290 -10.76 -15.50 52.01
N ALA A 291 -11.65 -14.51 52.10
CA ALA A 291 -11.77 -13.44 51.11
C ALA A 291 -10.53 -12.54 51.05
N GLU A 292 -9.91 -12.27 52.20
CA GLU A 292 -8.67 -11.48 52.27
C GLU A 292 -7.47 -12.23 51.67
N MET A 293 -7.45 -13.56 51.82
CA MET A 293 -6.41 -14.44 51.28
C MET A 293 -6.49 -14.51 49.75
N TYR A 294 -7.68 -14.75 49.19
CA TYR A 294 -7.88 -14.75 47.73
C TYR A 294 -7.65 -13.37 47.10
N ALA A 295 -8.05 -12.28 47.77
CA ALA A 295 -7.82 -10.93 47.27
C ALA A 295 -6.32 -10.57 47.28
N ARG A 296 -5.57 -10.97 48.32
CA ARG A 296 -4.10 -10.77 48.37
C ARG A 296 -3.39 -11.60 47.31
N GLU A 297 -3.77 -12.86 47.13
CA GLU A 297 -3.14 -13.75 46.15
C GLU A 297 -3.43 -13.31 44.72
N ALA A 298 -4.67 -12.91 44.42
CA ALA A 298 -5.04 -12.33 43.12
C ALA A 298 -4.30 -11.00 42.86
N ALA A 299 -4.21 -10.10 43.84
CA ALA A 299 -3.48 -8.84 43.69
C ALA A 299 -1.97 -9.06 43.51
N GLN A 300 -1.37 -10.03 44.21
CA GLN A 300 0.05 -10.38 44.04
C GLN A 300 0.35 -11.02 42.69
N ASN A 301 -0.53 -11.89 42.21
CA ASN A 301 -0.38 -12.51 40.89
C ASN A 301 -0.53 -11.47 39.77
N LEU A 302 -1.55 -10.60 39.86
CA LEU A 302 -1.78 -9.53 38.89
C LEU A 302 -0.65 -8.49 38.91
N LEU A 303 -0.09 -8.16 40.08
CA LEU A 303 1.08 -7.29 40.20
C LEU A 303 2.35 -7.95 39.64
N LYS A 304 2.58 -9.25 39.88
CA LYS A 304 3.71 -9.98 39.29
C LYS A 304 3.62 -10.02 37.78
N GLU A 305 2.44 -10.31 37.25
CA GLU A 305 2.18 -10.42 35.82
C GLU A 305 2.26 -9.05 35.14
N PHE A 306 1.74 -8.00 35.79
CA PHE A 306 1.91 -6.61 35.37
C PHE A 306 3.38 -6.16 35.40
N LEU A 307 4.12 -6.41 36.48
CA LEU A 307 5.55 -6.04 36.56
C LEU A 307 6.40 -6.82 35.55
N HIS A 308 6.04 -8.07 35.26
CA HIS A 308 6.72 -8.87 34.24
C HIS A 308 6.48 -8.31 32.83
N GLN A 309 5.22 -8.00 32.49
CA GLN A 309 4.87 -7.39 31.21
C GLN A 309 5.41 -5.95 31.08
N PHE A 310 5.38 -5.17 32.16
CA PHE A 310 5.90 -3.80 32.19
C PHE A 310 7.43 -3.76 32.02
N ASN A 311 8.16 -4.67 32.67
CA ASN A 311 9.61 -4.78 32.46
C ASN A 311 9.96 -5.28 31.05
N GLN A 312 9.14 -6.17 30.45
CA GLN A 312 9.28 -6.54 29.05
C GLN A 312 9.10 -5.33 28.12
N ILE A 313 8.06 -4.52 28.35
CA ILE A 313 7.80 -3.29 27.58
C ILE A 313 8.96 -2.29 27.71
N GLN A 314 9.48 -2.08 28.93
CA GLN A 314 10.60 -1.16 29.16
C GLN A 314 11.90 -1.64 28.48
N SER A 315 12.15 -2.95 28.46
CA SER A 315 13.30 -3.51 27.73
C SER A 315 13.16 -3.38 26.22
N GLN A 316 11.95 -3.55 25.67
CA GLN A 316 11.66 -3.46 24.24
C GLN A 316 11.66 -2.01 23.73
N GLU A 317 11.24 -1.04 24.55
CA GLU A 317 11.34 0.38 24.23
C GLU A 317 12.80 0.84 24.19
N SER A 318 13.66 0.34 25.10
CA SER A 318 15.11 0.60 25.06
C SER A 318 15.75 0.03 23.80
N GLU A 319 15.37 -1.19 23.40
CA GLU A 319 15.89 -1.86 22.19
C GLU A 319 15.44 -1.16 20.89
N LEU A 320 14.20 -0.66 20.85
CA LEU A 320 13.70 0.18 19.75
C LEU A 320 14.41 1.52 19.64
N VAL A 321 14.61 2.21 20.77
CA VAL A 321 15.31 3.50 20.80
C VAL A 321 16.78 3.34 20.42
N GLU A 322 17.41 2.26 20.87
CA GLU A 322 18.80 1.93 20.52
C GLU A 322 18.94 1.53 19.04
N GLY A 323 18.01 0.72 18.51
CA GLY A 323 17.97 0.38 17.09
C GLY A 323 17.71 1.58 16.17
N ILE A 324 16.79 2.49 16.55
CA ILE A 324 16.55 3.74 15.79
C ILE A 324 17.77 4.67 15.86
N LYS A 325 18.49 4.69 16.99
CA LYS A 325 19.72 5.48 17.16
C LYS A 325 20.87 4.91 16.33
N GLU A 326 21.00 3.59 16.27
CA GLU A 326 21.98 2.89 15.45
C GLU A 326 21.71 3.09 13.96
N VAL A 327 20.46 2.95 13.51
CA VAL A 327 20.06 3.23 12.12
C VAL A 327 20.32 4.68 11.74
N ASN A 328 19.97 5.64 12.59
CA ASN A 328 20.27 7.05 12.33
C ASN A 328 21.78 7.33 12.26
N GLN A 329 22.59 6.71 13.13
CA GLN A 329 24.05 6.85 13.06
C GLN A 329 24.64 6.22 11.81
N ILE A 330 24.16 5.05 11.40
CA ILE A 330 24.59 4.40 10.16
C ILE A 330 24.23 5.29 8.97
N ILE A 331 22.99 5.78 8.87
CA ILE A 331 22.55 6.67 7.79
C ILE A 331 23.37 7.96 7.73
N LEU A 332 23.69 8.57 8.87
CA LEU A 332 24.49 9.80 8.91
C LEU A 332 25.94 9.55 8.48
N THR A 333 26.55 8.47 8.98
CA THR A 333 27.93 8.11 8.65
C THR A 333 28.06 7.70 7.18
N ASP A 334 27.06 6.99 6.66
CA ASP A 334 27.05 6.52 5.28
C ASP A 334 26.80 7.68 4.30
N ARG A 335 25.91 8.61 4.67
CA ARG A 335 25.70 9.85 3.91
C ARG A 335 26.98 10.69 3.81
N GLU A 336 27.72 10.84 4.91
CA GLU A 336 28.99 11.58 4.90
C GLU A 336 30.05 10.87 4.04
N LYS A 337 30.20 9.55 4.16
CA LYS A 337 31.15 8.76 3.35
C LYS A 337 30.80 8.79 1.86
N ILE A 338 29.51 8.72 1.52
CA ILE A 338 29.04 8.82 0.13
C ILE A 338 29.34 10.21 -0.41
N ILE A 339 29.00 11.28 0.32
CA ILE A 339 29.31 12.65 -0.12
C ILE A 339 30.82 12.84 -0.32
N GLN A 340 31.63 12.34 0.60
CA GLN A 340 33.08 12.43 0.51
C GLN A 340 33.64 11.64 -0.69
N SER A 341 33.13 10.43 -0.94
CA SER A 341 33.50 9.62 -2.11
C SER A 341 33.09 10.26 -3.44
N TYR A 342 31.89 10.84 -3.51
CA TYR A 342 31.42 11.58 -4.69
C TYR A 342 32.26 12.84 -4.94
N GLN A 343 32.68 13.54 -3.88
CA GLN A 343 33.49 14.75 -3.98
C GLN A 343 34.94 14.44 -4.39
N GLU A 344 35.52 13.35 -3.87
CA GLU A 344 36.81 12.84 -4.33
C GLU A 344 36.76 12.37 -5.79
N GLN A 345 35.67 11.71 -6.20
CA GLN A 345 35.45 11.31 -7.59
C GLN A 345 35.32 12.52 -8.52
N GLN A 346 34.64 13.59 -8.09
CA GLN A 346 34.48 14.80 -8.88
C GLN A 346 35.82 15.54 -9.03
N ASN A 347 36.61 15.64 -7.96
CA ASN A 347 37.95 16.21 -7.99
C ASN A 347 38.89 15.40 -8.89
N PHE A 348 38.86 14.06 -8.79
CA PHE A 348 39.63 13.17 -9.65
C PHE A 348 39.30 13.36 -11.15
N ASN A 349 38.01 13.43 -11.48
CA ASN A 349 37.58 13.68 -12.87
C ASN A 349 37.98 15.08 -13.35
N ALA A 350 37.93 16.10 -12.48
CA ALA A 350 38.38 17.44 -12.82
C ALA A 350 39.89 17.47 -13.13
N THR A 351 40.72 16.82 -12.31
CA THR A 351 42.16 16.71 -12.53
C THR A 351 42.49 15.92 -13.80
N LEU A 352 41.80 14.80 -14.06
CA LEU A 352 41.98 14.05 -15.32
C LEU A 352 41.64 14.90 -16.55
N VAL A 353 40.58 15.68 -16.49
CA VAL A 353 40.19 16.57 -17.60
C VAL A 353 41.23 17.67 -17.81
N ASP A 354 41.82 18.19 -16.73
CA ASP A 354 42.88 19.21 -16.80
C ASP A 354 44.19 18.65 -17.35
N ASP A 355 44.59 17.44 -16.94
CA ASP A 355 45.76 16.73 -17.47
C ASP A 355 45.58 16.40 -18.96
N ILE A 356 44.40 15.91 -19.35
CA ILE A 356 44.06 15.66 -20.76
C ILE A 356 44.09 16.97 -21.58
N LYS A 357 43.55 18.07 -21.05
CA LYS A 357 43.62 19.38 -21.70
C LYS A 357 45.05 19.88 -21.85
N THR A 358 45.89 19.67 -20.85
CA THR A 358 47.30 20.04 -20.87
C THR A 358 48.03 19.24 -21.95
N ILE A 359 47.78 17.93 -22.05
CA ILE A 359 48.33 17.08 -23.12
C ILE A 359 47.82 17.53 -24.50
N ILE A 360 46.53 17.82 -24.66
CA ILE A 360 45.98 18.31 -25.93
C ILE A 360 46.61 19.65 -26.33
N THR A 361 46.84 20.54 -25.35
CA THR A 361 47.45 21.86 -25.58
C THR A 361 48.93 21.71 -25.96
N GLN A 362 49.67 20.84 -25.27
CA GLN A 362 51.06 20.49 -25.61
C GLN A 362 51.15 19.89 -27.02
N ILE A 363 50.27 18.94 -27.37
CA ILE A 363 50.20 18.37 -28.73
C ILE A 363 49.94 19.45 -29.79
N LYS A 364 49.09 20.44 -29.48
CA LYS A 364 48.70 21.50 -30.41
C LYS A 364 49.78 22.57 -30.59
N GLU A 365 50.49 22.91 -29.52
CA GLU A 365 51.60 23.87 -29.52
C GLU A 365 52.87 23.29 -30.16
N GLN A 366 53.03 21.97 -30.10
CA GLN A 366 54.22 21.25 -30.54
C GLN A 366 54.23 20.79 -32.01
N ASN A 367 53.09 20.88 -32.71
CA ASN A 367 53.01 20.59 -34.15
C ASN A 367 53.83 21.56 -35.03
N ASN A 368 54.63 22.45 -34.43
CA ASN A 368 55.46 23.45 -35.11
C ASN A 368 56.99 23.30 -34.95
N ILE A 369 57.59 22.41 -34.13
CA ILE A 369 59.09 22.34 -34.02
C ILE A 369 59.67 20.91 -33.86
N SER A 370 60.80 20.71 -34.57
CA SER A 370 61.66 19.57 -34.95
C SER A 370 62.07 18.40 -34.02
N LYS A 371 62.26 17.25 -34.70
CA LYS A 371 62.76 15.88 -34.38
C LYS A 371 63.71 15.59 -33.19
N THR A 372 64.42 16.53 -32.59
CA THR A 372 65.46 16.20 -31.57
C THR A 372 64.89 16.17 -30.14
N GLU A 373 63.70 16.75 -29.92
CA GLU A 373 62.99 16.71 -28.63
C GLU A 373 62.24 15.39 -28.38
N LEU A 374 62.02 14.59 -29.43
CA LEU A 374 61.17 13.40 -29.40
C LEU A 374 61.71 12.31 -28.44
N GLU A 375 63.04 12.12 -28.37
CA GLU A 375 63.65 11.09 -27.52
C GLU A 375 63.61 11.44 -26.03
N GLN A 376 63.78 12.72 -25.69
CA GLN A 376 63.65 13.18 -24.30
C GLN A 376 62.18 13.17 -23.85
N GLN A 377 61.24 13.31 -24.80
CA GLN A 377 59.81 13.37 -24.56
C GLN A 377 59.09 12.02 -24.49
N ILE A 378 59.62 10.96 -25.11
CA ILE A 378 59.14 9.59 -24.87
C ILE A 378 59.28 9.24 -23.38
N GLY A 379 60.30 9.77 -22.71
CA GLY A 379 60.49 9.61 -21.26
C GLY A 379 59.43 10.34 -20.42
N THR A 380 59.10 11.60 -20.73
CA THR A 380 58.06 12.34 -20.01
C THR A 380 56.66 11.82 -20.30
N PHE A 381 56.38 11.43 -21.55
CA PHE A 381 55.12 10.80 -21.93
C PHE A 381 54.94 9.45 -21.23
N LYS A 382 55.99 8.62 -21.16
CA LYS A 382 55.96 7.37 -20.41
C LYS A 382 55.67 7.59 -18.92
N ASN A 383 56.33 8.57 -18.29
CA ASN A 383 56.09 8.89 -16.88
C ASN A 383 54.66 9.41 -16.63
N GLN A 384 54.10 10.21 -17.53
CA GLN A 384 52.71 10.68 -17.44
C GLN A 384 51.71 9.53 -17.66
N LEU A 385 52.01 8.60 -18.58
CA LEU A 385 51.19 7.43 -18.85
C LEU A 385 51.22 6.43 -17.69
N GLU A 386 52.39 6.23 -17.05
CA GLU A 386 52.51 5.46 -15.80
C GLU A 386 51.73 6.12 -14.65
N ASN A 387 51.69 7.45 -14.58
CA ASN A 387 50.91 8.17 -13.57
C ASN A 387 49.39 7.99 -13.80
N ILE A 388 48.94 8.01 -15.06
CA ILE A 388 47.54 7.72 -15.42
C ILE A 388 47.16 6.27 -15.11
N VAL A 389 48.05 5.31 -15.38
CA VAL A 389 47.84 3.89 -15.04
C VAL A 389 47.73 3.71 -13.52
N SER A 390 48.61 4.37 -12.74
CA SER A 390 48.53 4.38 -11.27
C SER A 390 47.23 5.01 -10.74
N LEU A 391 46.74 6.07 -11.40
CA LEU A 391 45.47 6.72 -11.07
C LEU A 391 44.25 5.84 -11.43
N LEU A 392 44.35 5.04 -12.50
CA LEU A 392 43.33 4.06 -12.88
C LEU A 392 43.30 2.86 -11.93
N ASP A 393 44.46 2.37 -11.48
CA ASP A 393 44.53 1.32 -10.46
C ASP A 393 43.89 1.77 -9.14
N LYS A 394 44.13 3.02 -8.72
CA LYS A 394 43.44 3.61 -7.55
C LYS A 394 41.92 3.67 -7.71
N LYS A 395 41.42 3.80 -8.95
CA LYS A 395 39.97 3.80 -9.25
C LYS A 395 39.38 2.39 -9.23
N ILE A 396 40.14 1.38 -9.66
CA ILE A 396 39.75 -0.02 -9.54
C ILE A 396 39.66 -0.42 -8.06
N ASP A 397 40.63 0.03 -7.25
CA ASP A 397 40.67 -0.25 -5.81
C ASP A 397 39.53 0.45 -5.02
N SER A 398 39.14 1.66 -5.43
CA SER A 398 37.98 2.36 -4.83
C SER A 398 36.63 1.79 -5.28
N LEU A 399 36.50 1.33 -6.53
CA LEU A 399 35.31 0.61 -7.00
C LEU A 399 35.14 -0.75 -6.30
N GLN A 400 36.25 -1.45 -6.03
CA GLN A 400 36.24 -2.69 -5.27
C GLN A 400 35.79 -2.48 -3.82
N LYS A 401 36.25 -1.40 -3.15
CA LYS A 401 35.76 -1.01 -1.82
C LYS A 401 34.28 -0.60 -1.80
N SER A 402 33.79 0.08 -2.83
CA SER A 402 32.36 0.40 -2.97
C SER A 402 31.51 -0.86 -3.14
N SER A 403 32.03 -1.89 -3.81
CA SER A 403 31.36 -3.21 -3.91
C SER A 403 31.31 -3.95 -2.57
N GLU A 404 32.32 -3.79 -1.70
CA GLU A 404 32.28 -4.33 -0.33
C GLU A 404 31.26 -3.59 0.56
N GLN A 405 31.03 -2.29 0.33
CA GLN A 405 29.99 -1.52 1.02
C GLN A 405 28.57 -1.96 0.62
N ILE A 406 28.37 -2.43 -0.62
CA ILE A 406 27.11 -3.03 -1.07
C ILE A 406 26.82 -4.35 -0.31
N ALA A 407 27.83 -5.05 0.21
CA ALA A 407 27.63 -6.22 1.06
C ALA A 407 27.16 -5.86 2.49
N GLU A 408 27.43 -4.64 2.98
CA GLU A 408 26.91 -4.14 4.26
C GLU A 408 25.41 -3.79 4.22
N LEU A 409 24.76 -3.75 3.05
CA LEU A 409 23.29 -3.66 2.92
C LEU A 409 22.56 -4.84 3.62
N SER A 410 23.24 -5.97 3.81
CA SER A 410 22.72 -7.10 4.60
C SER A 410 22.53 -6.75 6.09
N LYS A 411 23.32 -5.83 6.65
CA LYS A 411 23.13 -5.34 8.03
C LYS A 411 21.90 -4.42 8.12
N LEU A 412 21.65 -3.63 7.08
CA LEU A 412 20.47 -2.77 7.00
C LEU A 412 19.18 -3.62 6.92
N GLU A 413 19.22 -4.73 6.17
CA GLU A 413 18.12 -5.70 6.11
C GLU A 413 17.82 -6.32 7.47
N ASN A 414 18.86 -6.70 8.23
CA ASN A 414 18.71 -7.24 9.58
C ASN A 414 18.13 -6.22 10.56
N SER A 415 18.53 -4.95 10.46
CA SER A 415 18.00 -3.87 11.29
C SER A 415 16.53 -3.55 10.96
N PHE A 416 16.17 -3.53 9.68
CA PHE A 416 14.77 -3.40 9.24
C PHE A 416 13.89 -4.54 9.73
N ASN A 417 14.38 -5.78 9.67
CA ASN A 417 13.67 -6.94 10.21
C ASN A 417 13.48 -6.86 11.74
N GLY A 418 14.42 -6.25 12.47
CA GLY A 418 14.27 -5.95 13.89
C GLY A 418 13.14 -4.95 14.16
N ILE A 419 13.08 -3.86 13.40
CA ILE A 419 12.04 -2.82 13.50
C ILE A 419 10.65 -3.39 13.16
N VAL A 420 10.55 -4.23 12.13
CA VAL A 420 9.29 -4.89 11.74
C VAL A 420 8.77 -5.81 12.85
N ARG A 421 9.63 -6.60 13.49
CA ARG A 421 9.24 -7.48 14.62
C ARG A 421 8.80 -6.68 15.85
N ALA A 422 9.42 -5.54 16.10
CA ALA A 422 9.04 -4.65 17.18
C ALA A 422 7.68 -3.97 16.92
N LEU A 423 7.39 -3.56 15.68
CA LEU A 423 6.08 -3.06 15.25
C LEU A 423 4.98 -4.14 15.34
N GLU A 424 5.29 -5.39 14.97
CA GLU A 424 4.35 -6.51 15.11
C GLU A 424 4.01 -6.79 16.58
N SER A 425 4.98 -6.65 17.48
CA SER A 425 4.78 -6.77 18.93
C SER A 425 3.99 -5.60 19.51
N ALA A 426 4.16 -4.38 18.98
CA ALA A 426 3.31 -3.23 19.32
C ALA A 426 1.84 -3.44 18.89
N GLY A 427 1.58 -4.09 17.76
CA GLY A 427 0.22 -4.50 17.38
C GLY A 427 -0.39 -5.52 18.36
N LYS A 428 0.42 -6.42 18.94
CA LYS A 428 -0.01 -7.34 20.01
C LYS A 428 -0.28 -6.60 21.34
N MET A 429 0.42 -5.50 21.60
CA MET A 429 0.21 -4.62 22.76
C MET A 429 -1.14 -3.90 22.71
N GLU A 430 -1.58 -3.43 21.54
CA GLU A 430 -2.91 -2.83 21.35
C GLU A 430 -4.04 -3.82 21.66
N ASN A 431 -3.91 -5.07 21.19
CA ASN A 431 -4.86 -6.14 21.51
C ASN A 431 -4.88 -6.49 23.01
N SER A 432 -3.72 -6.50 23.67
CA SER A 432 -3.62 -6.81 25.10
C SER A 432 -4.18 -5.68 25.97
N LEU A 433 -3.93 -4.43 25.60
CA LEU A 433 -4.54 -3.25 26.24
C LEU A 433 -6.05 -3.21 26.04
N SER A 434 -6.54 -3.58 24.86
CA SER A 434 -7.98 -3.72 24.60
C SER A 434 -8.62 -4.80 25.47
N LEU A 435 -7.97 -5.96 25.63
CA LEU A 435 -8.43 -7.04 26.51
C LEU A 435 -8.42 -6.64 27.99
N ILE A 436 -7.40 -5.91 28.44
CA ILE A 436 -7.32 -5.39 29.81
C ILE A 436 -8.39 -4.32 30.03
N GLN A 437 -8.63 -3.44 29.06
CA GLN A 437 -9.67 -2.42 29.14
C GLN A 437 -11.07 -3.06 29.18
N GLU A 438 -11.30 -4.12 28.41
CA GLU A 438 -12.53 -4.92 28.44
C GLU A 438 -12.74 -5.59 29.80
N GLN A 439 -11.68 -6.20 30.38
CA GLN A 439 -11.70 -6.82 31.71
C GLN A 439 -11.95 -5.80 32.84
N ILE A 440 -11.34 -4.62 32.77
CA ILE A 440 -11.58 -3.53 33.74
C ILE A 440 -13.01 -3.01 33.62
N THR A 441 -13.55 -2.92 32.40
CA THR A 441 -14.94 -2.48 32.16
C THR A 441 -15.96 -3.50 32.73
N LEU A 442 -15.63 -4.79 32.67
CA LEU A 442 -16.43 -5.87 33.27
C LEU A 442 -16.42 -5.85 34.82
N LEU A 443 -15.33 -5.38 35.45
CA LEU A 443 -15.20 -5.30 36.91
C LEU A 443 -15.82 -4.02 37.52
N GLN A 444 -15.97 -2.96 36.73
CA GLN A 444 -16.52 -1.67 37.14
C GLN A 444 -17.94 -1.73 37.79
N PRO A 445 -18.91 -2.52 37.30
CA PRO A 445 -20.22 -2.66 37.97
C PRO A 445 -20.14 -3.38 39.32
N VAL A 446 -19.25 -4.38 39.45
CA VAL A 446 -19.07 -5.16 40.68
C VAL A 446 -18.48 -4.30 41.79
N ILE A 447 -17.48 -3.48 41.47
CA ILE A 447 -16.87 -2.52 42.41
C ILE A 447 -17.88 -1.43 42.82
N LYS A 448 -18.71 -0.96 41.88
CA LYS A 448 -19.75 0.06 42.12
C LYS A 448 -20.91 -0.45 42.99
N ASP A 449 -21.20 -1.75 42.95
CA ASP A 449 -22.20 -2.36 43.84
C ASP A 449 -21.64 -2.66 45.24
N LEU A 450 -20.34 -2.95 45.36
CA LEU A 450 -19.65 -3.09 46.65
C LEU A 450 -19.45 -1.76 47.38
N SER A 451 -19.36 -0.62 46.67
CA SER A 451 -19.13 0.70 47.25
C SER A 451 -20.39 1.47 47.69
N LYS A 452 -21.59 0.89 47.56
CA LYS A 452 -22.84 1.56 47.99
C LYS A 452 -23.00 1.44 49.51
N PRO A 453 -23.16 2.55 50.26
CA PRO A 453 -23.44 2.50 51.69
C PRO A 453 -24.82 1.86 51.92
N ARG A 454 -24.85 0.75 52.66
CA ARG A 454 -26.10 0.09 53.08
C ARG A 454 -26.76 0.96 54.16
N VAL A 455 -27.76 1.74 53.77
CA VAL A 455 -28.59 2.50 54.71
C VAL A 455 -29.54 1.53 55.41
N VAL A 456 -29.23 1.16 56.65
CA VAL A 456 -30.14 0.45 57.55
C VAL A 456 -31.15 1.46 58.08
N ARG A 457 -32.39 1.46 57.55
CA ARG A 457 -33.52 2.16 58.19
C ARG A 457 -34.11 1.24 59.25
N LEU A 458 -33.79 1.50 60.52
CA LEU A 458 -34.56 1.01 61.66
C LEU A 458 -35.89 1.78 61.68
N VAL A 459 -36.99 1.08 61.40
CA VAL A 459 -38.34 1.59 61.65
C VAL A 459 -38.73 1.09 63.03
N GLU A 460 -38.60 1.94 64.04
CA GLU A 460 -39.19 1.71 65.35
C GLU A 460 -40.71 1.90 65.23
N GLN A 461 -41.46 0.81 65.33
CA GLN A 461 -42.87 0.85 65.68
C GLN A 461 -42.97 1.21 67.17
N ILE A 462 -43.41 2.43 67.46
CA ILE A 462 -43.86 2.80 68.81
C ILE A 462 -45.33 2.41 68.88
N ASP A 463 -45.63 1.37 69.67
CA ASP A 463 -46.99 1.02 70.09
C ASP A 463 -47.56 2.13 71.00
N GLN A 464 -48.70 2.70 70.61
CA GLN A 464 -49.75 3.16 71.50
C GLN A 464 -51.13 2.90 70.89
#